data_AF-A0A353ZAL3-F1
#
_entry.id   AF-A0A353ZAL3-F1
#
_cell.length_a   1.000
_cell.length_b   1.000
_cell.length_c   1.000
_cell.angle_alpha   90.00
_cell.angle_beta   90.00
_cell.angle_gamma   90.00
#
_symmetry.space_group_name_H-M   'P 1'
#
loop_
_entity.id
_entity.type
_entity.pdbx_description
1 polymer ?
#
loop_
_entity_poly.entity_id
_entity_poly.type
_entity_poly.pdbx_seq_one_letter_code
_entity_poly.pdbx_strand_id
1 'polypeptide(L)'
;MPTLRRQFVFPPTLVGFFSAGLVLLLVPVLSLGAEPQWIWNDPGAGTKTAKGRAFFRVAFEAPAVESAHVEIACDNTYALFVNNERSGAGIDWQQLDVYDVTPLLREGRNCLAVLAENGDDGPGGLVVRLSWKDKAGKSHELLSGKGWRTNPREVPGWREPAFDDTAWAHASELGPLGAAAPWGQLKRADKGTVRPEFTRKPRPEGPFQLLDGDRVVFVGDTLVERASRDDYWEAALTARFPDRQITFRNLGWSADTPGGDARAGFGTVEDGYQQLKAQIYAAQPTVVFVCYGAGSAFDGESGLPKFEAGLQRLLDDLAVTKAEVVLVSPLRHEQLPKPLPDPAAHNRELDRYTRAIQKLAEQRGLKFVNLFEGLISTSQVRPEQSLTDNGLHLRPRGYLKLGRFFADRLGWTPPRPMAALSADGRLVRQTGAQVTNLKRGDGGSLSFDLRLDRLSLPAGDAGTACRLQVQGLPAGTWNLVADGKTWAKATAERWGEGVDLVETPDLAQFEALRQEIVEKNQLYFHRWRPQNETYLFGFRKHEQGNNAREIPMFDPLVKKREEVIAELRVPRLVKYRLVRE
;
A
#
# COMPACT_ATOMS: atom_id res chain seq x y z
N MET A 1 8.87 -17.10 -75.98
CA MET A 1 9.19 -18.34 -76.72
C MET A 1 9.31 -19.50 -75.73
N PRO A 2 8.58 -20.60 -75.92
CA PRO A 2 9.02 -21.93 -75.47
C PRO A 2 9.41 -22.80 -76.67
N THR A 3 10.34 -23.74 -76.47
CA THR A 3 10.52 -24.91 -77.33
C THR A 3 10.74 -26.17 -76.46
N LEU A 4 9.64 -26.92 -76.30
CA LEU A 4 9.45 -28.39 -76.52
C LEU A 4 10.72 -29.23 -76.80
N ARG A 5 10.86 -30.52 -76.47
CA ARG A 5 10.11 -31.60 -75.79
C ARG A 5 11.00 -32.85 -75.93
N ARG A 6 10.96 -33.84 -75.03
CA ARG A 6 11.20 -35.25 -75.40
C ARG A 6 10.38 -36.18 -74.50
N GLN A 7 9.72 -37.14 -75.15
CA GLN A 7 8.85 -38.19 -74.60
C GLN A 7 9.59 -39.53 -74.62
N PHE A 8 9.22 -40.46 -73.73
CA PHE A 8 9.45 -41.90 -73.93
C PHE A 8 8.27 -42.77 -73.44
N VAL A 9 7.74 -43.49 -74.44
CA VAL A 9 6.99 -44.76 -74.64
C VAL A 9 6.74 -45.76 -73.47
N PHE A 10 5.54 -46.39 -73.50
CA PHE A 10 5.03 -47.57 -72.74
C PHE A 10 5.15 -48.90 -73.54
N PRO A 11 5.01 -50.09 -72.88
CA PRO A 11 3.80 -50.93 -73.14
C PRO A 11 3.24 -51.68 -71.88
N PRO A 12 2.08 -52.40 -72.00
CA PRO A 12 1.11 -52.63 -70.91
C PRO A 12 0.91 -54.12 -70.50
N THR A 13 0.19 -54.38 -69.38
CA THR A 13 -0.89 -55.40 -69.28
C THR A 13 -1.74 -55.29 -68.00
N LEU A 14 -2.96 -55.83 -68.10
CA LEU A 14 -4.18 -55.64 -67.29
C LEU A 14 -4.31 -56.46 -65.97
N VAL A 15 -5.08 -55.84 -65.06
CA VAL A 15 -6.17 -56.36 -64.19
C VAL A 15 -5.86 -57.35 -63.04
N GLY A 16 -6.17 -56.88 -61.83
CA GLY A 16 -6.65 -57.69 -60.71
C GLY A 16 -7.52 -56.82 -59.79
N PHE A 17 -8.82 -57.12 -59.74
CA PHE A 17 -9.78 -56.52 -58.80
C PHE A 17 -9.55 -57.11 -57.40
N PHE A 18 -9.37 -56.25 -56.38
CA PHE A 18 -9.56 -56.60 -54.98
C PHE A 18 -10.44 -55.55 -54.30
N SER A 19 -11.58 -56.01 -53.80
CA SER A 19 -12.52 -55.27 -52.96
C SER A 19 -11.88 -55.06 -51.59
N ALA A 20 -11.68 -53.81 -51.17
CA ALA A 20 -11.29 -53.47 -49.81
C ALA A 20 -12.39 -52.61 -49.16
N GLY A 21 -12.91 -53.09 -48.02
CA GLY A 21 -13.95 -52.43 -47.24
C GLY A 21 -13.48 -51.10 -46.67
N LEU A 22 -14.35 -50.10 -46.80
CA LEU A 22 -14.19 -48.77 -46.22
C LEU A 22 -14.48 -48.86 -44.71
N VAL A 23 -13.45 -48.78 -43.88
CA VAL A 23 -13.60 -48.55 -42.43
C VAL A 23 -13.98 -47.09 -42.25
N LEU A 24 -15.22 -46.83 -41.86
CA LEU A 24 -15.68 -45.51 -41.42
C LEU A 24 -15.10 -45.23 -40.03
N LEU A 25 -13.99 -44.48 -39.98
CA LEU A 25 -13.50 -43.88 -38.74
C LEU A 25 -14.46 -42.73 -38.37
N LEU A 26 -15.34 -42.99 -37.41
CA LEU A 26 -16.07 -41.96 -36.66
C LEU A 26 -15.05 -41.13 -35.88
N VAL A 27 -14.59 -40.04 -36.47
CA VAL A 27 -13.92 -38.96 -35.73
C VAL A 27 -15.02 -38.32 -34.87
N PRO A 28 -14.89 -38.26 -33.54
CA PRO A 28 -15.83 -37.50 -32.74
C PRO A 28 -15.69 -36.05 -33.17
N VAL A 29 -16.76 -35.50 -33.76
CA VAL A 29 -16.91 -34.05 -33.89
C VAL A 29 -16.95 -33.52 -32.47
N LEU A 30 -15.81 -33.04 -31.98
CA LEU A 30 -15.75 -32.18 -30.81
C LEU A 30 -16.71 -31.03 -31.10
N SER A 31 -17.82 -30.99 -30.36
CA SER A 31 -18.66 -29.80 -30.28
C SER A 31 -17.77 -28.68 -29.76
N LEU A 32 -17.30 -27.80 -30.64
CA LEU A 32 -16.74 -26.51 -30.23
C LEU A 32 -17.81 -25.82 -29.39
N GLY A 33 -17.49 -25.52 -28.12
CA GLY A 33 -18.35 -24.70 -27.28
C GLY A 33 -18.65 -23.37 -27.96
N ALA A 34 -19.72 -22.69 -27.55
CA ALA A 34 -20.01 -21.36 -28.06
C ALA A 34 -18.85 -20.41 -27.72
N GLU A 35 -18.38 -19.63 -28.70
CA GLU A 35 -17.36 -18.60 -28.49
C GLU A 35 -18.02 -17.28 -28.03
N PRO A 36 -17.39 -16.53 -27.11
CA PRO A 36 -17.88 -15.21 -26.73
C PRO A 36 -17.86 -14.27 -27.93
N GLN A 37 -18.87 -13.42 -28.00
CA GLN A 37 -19.03 -12.44 -29.08
C GLN A 37 -18.37 -11.13 -28.68
N TRP A 38 -17.67 -10.50 -29.62
CA TRP A 38 -17.39 -9.08 -29.54
C TRP A 38 -18.72 -8.34 -29.53
N ILE A 39 -18.98 -7.61 -28.45
CA ILE A 39 -20.18 -6.82 -28.25
C ILE A 39 -19.88 -5.32 -28.29
N TRP A 40 -20.86 -4.55 -28.75
CA TRP A 40 -20.79 -3.10 -28.88
C TRP A 40 -22.07 -2.42 -28.38
N ASN A 41 -22.02 -1.11 -28.13
CA ASN A 41 -23.16 -0.33 -27.66
C ASN A 41 -24.11 0.17 -28.76
N ASP A 42 -23.77 -0.04 -30.04
CA ASP A 42 -24.52 0.43 -31.21
C ASP A 42 -24.36 -0.58 -32.38
N PRO A 43 -25.47 -1.00 -33.03
CA PRO A 43 -25.42 -1.95 -34.15
C PRO A 43 -24.77 -1.40 -35.43
N GLY A 44 -24.61 -0.08 -35.59
CA GLY A 44 -23.97 0.59 -36.73
C GLY A 44 -22.46 0.81 -36.58
N ALA A 45 -21.87 0.41 -35.46
CA ALA A 45 -20.49 0.74 -35.07
C ALA A 45 -19.39 0.25 -36.02
N GLY A 46 -19.65 -0.77 -36.85
CA GLY A 46 -18.70 -1.19 -37.90
C GLY A 46 -18.51 -0.17 -39.05
N THR A 47 -19.32 0.90 -39.08
CA THR A 47 -19.32 1.90 -40.18
C THR A 47 -19.37 3.36 -39.74
N LYS A 48 -19.91 3.66 -38.56
CA LYS A 48 -19.86 4.99 -37.90
C LYS A 48 -19.89 4.83 -36.39
N THR A 49 -18.95 5.44 -35.68
CA THR A 49 -18.91 5.42 -34.21
C THR A 49 -19.26 6.80 -33.67
N ALA A 50 -20.29 6.89 -32.82
CA ALA A 50 -20.51 8.08 -32.01
C ALA A 50 -19.44 8.12 -30.90
N LYS A 51 -18.79 9.26 -30.68
CA LYS A 51 -17.80 9.41 -29.59
C LYS A 51 -18.45 9.18 -28.23
N GLY A 52 -17.81 8.43 -27.34
CA GLY A 52 -18.32 8.21 -25.99
C GLY A 52 -17.79 6.95 -25.31
N ARG A 53 -18.35 6.64 -24.14
CA ARG A 53 -18.07 5.43 -23.35
C ARG A 53 -19.16 4.39 -23.59
N ALA A 54 -18.84 3.12 -23.37
CA ALA A 54 -19.85 2.07 -23.28
C ALA A 54 -19.82 1.42 -21.90
N PHE A 55 -20.98 1.39 -21.25
CA PHE A 55 -21.19 0.73 -19.97
C PHE A 55 -21.92 -0.58 -20.25
N PHE A 56 -21.25 -1.71 -20.06
CA PHE A 56 -21.80 -3.04 -20.29
C PHE A 56 -22.07 -3.74 -18.97
N ARG A 57 -23.20 -4.44 -18.86
CA ARG A 57 -23.49 -5.27 -17.68
C ARG A 57 -24.30 -6.50 -17.99
N VAL A 58 -24.20 -7.48 -17.11
CA VAL A 58 -25.03 -8.67 -17.08
C VAL A 58 -25.20 -9.12 -15.63
N ALA A 59 -26.45 -9.38 -15.24
CA ALA A 59 -26.79 -9.99 -13.96
C ALA A 59 -26.99 -11.51 -14.15
N PHE A 60 -26.55 -12.30 -13.18
CA PHE A 60 -26.66 -13.75 -13.24
C PHE A 60 -26.75 -14.36 -11.84
N GLU A 61 -27.31 -15.56 -11.75
CA GLU A 61 -27.34 -16.35 -10.53
C GLU A 61 -26.17 -17.34 -10.52
N ALA A 62 -25.47 -17.45 -9.39
CA ALA A 62 -24.43 -18.44 -9.20
C ALA A 62 -24.69 -19.24 -7.91
N PRO A 63 -24.55 -20.58 -7.93
CA PRO A 63 -24.48 -21.37 -6.70
C PRO A 63 -23.17 -21.06 -5.95
N ALA A 64 -22.95 -21.68 -4.79
CA ALA A 64 -21.67 -21.58 -4.10
C ALA A 64 -20.50 -22.01 -5.01
N VAL A 65 -19.57 -21.09 -5.23
CA VAL A 65 -18.46 -21.24 -6.19
C VAL A 65 -17.24 -21.89 -5.52
N GLU A 66 -16.58 -22.80 -6.23
CA GLU A 66 -15.25 -23.36 -5.90
C GLU A 66 -14.14 -22.53 -6.54
N SER A 67 -14.29 -22.16 -7.82
CA SER A 67 -13.36 -21.31 -8.57
C SER A 67 -14.06 -20.53 -9.68
N ALA A 68 -13.58 -19.34 -10.03
CA ALA A 68 -14.11 -18.52 -11.12
C ALA A 68 -13.05 -17.62 -11.77
N HIS A 69 -13.08 -17.54 -13.10
CA HIS A 69 -12.14 -16.74 -13.90
C HIS A 69 -12.88 -15.90 -14.94
N VAL A 70 -12.40 -14.68 -15.16
CA VAL A 70 -12.85 -13.80 -16.25
C VAL A 70 -11.72 -13.65 -17.25
N GLU A 71 -11.98 -14.00 -18.51
CA GLU A 71 -11.17 -13.65 -19.67
C GLU A 71 -11.82 -12.43 -20.34
N ILE A 72 -11.06 -11.35 -20.55
CA ILE A 72 -11.58 -10.09 -21.06
C ILE A 72 -10.59 -9.40 -21.99
N ALA A 73 -11.10 -8.85 -23.08
CA ALA A 73 -10.38 -7.92 -23.94
C ALA A 73 -11.32 -6.79 -24.36
N CYS A 74 -10.74 -5.61 -24.62
CA CYS A 74 -11.49 -4.46 -25.07
C CYS A 74 -10.66 -3.61 -26.03
N ASP A 75 -11.31 -3.07 -27.04
CA ASP A 75 -10.72 -2.08 -27.95
C ASP A 75 -10.95 -0.68 -27.40
N ASN A 76 -10.05 0.03 -26.73
CA ASN A 76 -8.69 -0.29 -26.28
C ASN A 76 -8.64 -0.54 -24.77
N THR A 77 -9.53 0.08 -24.01
CA THR A 77 -9.41 0.15 -22.55
C THR A 77 -10.67 -0.33 -21.87
N TYR A 78 -10.51 -1.07 -20.78
CA TYR A 78 -11.63 -1.46 -19.94
C TYR A 78 -11.34 -1.30 -18.46
N ALA A 79 -12.40 -1.11 -17.68
CA ALA A 79 -12.41 -1.35 -16.24
C ALA A 79 -13.48 -2.42 -15.94
N LEU A 80 -13.04 -3.53 -15.34
CA LEU A 80 -13.87 -4.68 -14.99
C LEU A 80 -14.34 -4.54 -13.53
N PHE A 81 -15.60 -4.88 -13.28
CA PHE A 81 -16.22 -4.92 -11.96
C PHE A 81 -17.03 -6.20 -11.78
N VAL A 82 -16.92 -6.81 -10.60
CA VAL A 82 -17.76 -7.93 -10.14
C VAL A 82 -18.43 -7.46 -8.86
N ASN A 83 -19.76 -7.43 -8.84
CA ASN A 83 -20.56 -7.02 -7.67
C ASN A 83 -20.14 -5.64 -7.09
N ASN A 84 -20.01 -4.63 -7.94
CA ASN A 84 -19.51 -3.27 -7.62
C ASN A 84 -18.03 -3.20 -7.19
N GLU A 85 -17.32 -4.32 -7.04
CA GLU A 85 -15.89 -4.31 -6.77
C GLU A 85 -15.07 -4.29 -8.05
N ARG A 86 -14.08 -3.39 -8.15
CA ARG A 86 -13.18 -3.35 -9.30
C ARG A 86 -12.32 -4.63 -9.33
N SER A 87 -12.43 -5.37 -10.42
CA SER A 87 -11.85 -6.70 -10.61
C SER A 87 -10.87 -6.77 -11.78
N GLY A 88 -10.49 -5.65 -12.39
CA GLY A 88 -9.48 -5.64 -13.44
C GLY A 88 -9.48 -4.36 -14.25
N ALA A 89 -8.42 -4.17 -15.02
CA ALA A 89 -8.33 -3.12 -16.03
C ALA A 89 -7.29 -3.47 -17.08
N GLY A 90 -7.56 -3.10 -18.33
CA GLY A 90 -6.65 -3.30 -19.44
C GLY A 90 -6.65 -2.10 -20.37
N ILE A 91 -5.56 -1.99 -21.14
CA ILE A 91 -5.36 -0.91 -22.13
C ILE A 91 -4.87 -1.44 -23.49
N ASP A 92 -4.68 -2.75 -23.61
CA ASP A 92 -4.13 -3.41 -24.79
C ASP A 92 -5.15 -4.41 -25.32
N TRP A 93 -5.79 -4.06 -26.43
CA TRP A 93 -6.79 -4.89 -27.10
C TRP A 93 -6.21 -6.18 -27.69
N GLN A 94 -4.89 -6.26 -27.86
CA GLN A 94 -4.21 -7.45 -28.39
C GLN A 94 -4.04 -8.56 -27.34
N GLN A 95 -4.38 -8.27 -26.09
CA GLN A 95 -4.32 -9.20 -24.96
C GLN A 95 -5.71 -9.62 -24.50
N LEU A 96 -5.84 -10.92 -24.22
CA LEU A 96 -6.96 -11.49 -23.49
C LEU A 96 -6.52 -11.65 -22.04
N ASP A 97 -6.85 -10.66 -21.22
CA ASP A 97 -6.47 -10.63 -19.82
C ASP A 97 -7.33 -11.63 -19.02
N VAL A 98 -6.69 -12.40 -18.14
CA VAL A 98 -7.38 -13.42 -17.33
C VAL A 98 -7.26 -13.09 -15.84
N TYR A 99 -8.40 -12.88 -15.20
CA TYR A 99 -8.51 -12.59 -13.77
C TYR A 99 -9.15 -13.75 -13.02
N ASP A 100 -8.59 -14.10 -11.87
CA ASP A 100 -9.29 -14.94 -10.89
C ASP A 100 -10.23 -14.05 -10.06
N VAL A 101 -11.54 -14.30 -10.23
CA VAL A 101 -12.64 -13.58 -9.59
C VAL A 101 -13.39 -14.46 -8.59
N THR A 102 -12.84 -15.63 -8.23
CA THR A 102 -13.39 -16.54 -7.23
C THR A 102 -13.87 -15.84 -5.96
N PRO A 103 -13.08 -14.94 -5.32
CA PRO A 103 -13.50 -14.33 -4.06
C PRO A 103 -14.58 -13.25 -4.22
N LEU A 104 -14.93 -12.88 -5.46
CA LEU A 104 -15.87 -11.80 -5.75
C LEU A 104 -17.27 -12.31 -6.07
N LEU A 105 -17.40 -13.58 -6.45
CA LEU A 105 -18.69 -14.21 -6.64
C LEU A 105 -19.29 -14.63 -5.30
N ARG A 106 -20.59 -14.45 -5.18
CA ARG A 106 -21.39 -14.89 -4.03
C ARG A 106 -22.46 -15.88 -4.47
N GLU A 107 -22.95 -16.67 -3.54
CA GLU A 107 -24.15 -17.47 -3.79
C GLU A 107 -25.36 -16.55 -4.02
N GLY A 108 -26.15 -16.86 -5.05
CA GLY A 108 -27.28 -16.05 -5.51
C GLY A 108 -26.89 -15.02 -6.58
N ARG A 109 -27.51 -13.84 -6.51
CA ARG A 109 -27.45 -12.84 -7.59
C ARG A 109 -26.12 -12.07 -7.62
N ASN A 110 -25.46 -12.12 -8.77
CA ASN A 110 -24.21 -11.45 -9.09
C ASN A 110 -24.38 -10.49 -10.28
N CYS A 111 -23.42 -9.58 -10.45
CA CYS A 111 -23.31 -8.70 -11.62
C CYS A 111 -21.86 -8.65 -12.10
N LEU A 112 -21.68 -8.82 -13.40
CA LEU A 112 -20.45 -8.52 -14.12
C LEU A 112 -20.68 -7.23 -14.91
N ALA A 113 -19.85 -6.23 -14.64
CA ALA A 113 -19.98 -4.88 -15.19
C ALA A 113 -18.64 -4.43 -15.78
N VAL A 114 -18.69 -3.79 -16.95
CA VAL A 114 -17.50 -3.34 -17.67
C VAL A 114 -17.72 -1.94 -18.23
N LEU A 115 -16.82 -1.02 -17.89
CA LEU A 115 -16.67 0.24 -18.62
C LEU A 115 -15.67 0.00 -19.75
N ALA A 116 -16.07 0.27 -20.99
CA ALA A 116 -15.29 0.06 -22.21
C ALA A 116 -15.11 1.38 -22.98
N GLU A 117 -13.88 1.68 -23.40
CA GLU A 117 -13.53 2.92 -24.12
C GLU A 117 -12.44 2.67 -25.20
N ASN A 118 -12.62 3.26 -26.39
CA ASN A 118 -11.69 3.28 -27.53
C ASN A 118 -11.12 4.69 -27.75
N GLY A 119 -10.54 5.29 -26.69
CA GLY A 119 -9.91 6.62 -26.79
C GLY A 119 -10.83 7.72 -27.34
N ASP A 120 -10.32 8.53 -28.27
CA ASP A 120 -11.06 9.60 -28.95
C ASP A 120 -11.96 9.12 -30.11
N ASP A 121 -11.83 7.84 -30.47
CA ASP A 121 -12.49 7.19 -31.60
C ASP A 121 -13.85 6.59 -31.22
N GLY A 122 -14.14 6.48 -29.91
CA GLY A 122 -15.48 6.22 -29.39
C GLY A 122 -15.56 5.08 -28.36
N PRO A 123 -16.73 4.45 -28.19
CA PRO A 123 -16.90 3.30 -27.31
C PRO A 123 -16.00 2.15 -27.73
N GLY A 124 -15.63 1.31 -26.77
CA GLY A 124 -14.82 0.14 -27.05
C GLY A 124 -15.61 -1.13 -27.28
N GLY A 125 -15.15 -1.94 -28.22
CA GLY A 125 -15.65 -3.30 -28.41
C GLY A 125 -15.19 -4.15 -27.26
N LEU A 126 -16.09 -4.96 -26.73
CA LEU A 126 -15.83 -5.76 -25.54
C LEU A 126 -16.02 -7.23 -25.86
N VAL A 127 -15.14 -8.09 -25.37
CA VAL A 127 -15.35 -9.53 -25.34
C VAL A 127 -15.04 -10.05 -23.94
N VAL A 128 -15.92 -10.90 -23.42
CA VAL A 128 -15.84 -11.43 -22.06
C VAL A 128 -16.26 -12.90 -22.02
N ARG A 129 -15.46 -13.73 -21.33
CA ARG A 129 -15.85 -15.07 -20.89
C ARG A 129 -15.67 -15.14 -19.38
N LEU A 130 -16.75 -15.38 -18.65
CA LEU A 130 -16.71 -15.76 -17.24
C LEU A 130 -16.95 -17.26 -17.15
N SER A 131 -16.00 -18.01 -16.60
CA SER A 131 -16.14 -19.45 -16.35
C SER A 131 -15.98 -19.73 -14.87
N TRP A 132 -16.88 -20.53 -14.28
CA TRP A 132 -16.78 -20.92 -12.88
C TRP A 132 -17.15 -22.39 -12.66
N LYS A 133 -16.60 -22.96 -11.60
CA LYS A 133 -16.92 -24.30 -11.11
C LYS A 133 -17.61 -24.15 -9.76
N ASP A 134 -18.76 -24.77 -9.59
CA ASP A 134 -19.46 -24.78 -8.32
C ASP A 134 -18.89 -25.83 -7.35
N LYS A 135 -19.24 -25.72 -6.06
CA LYS A 135 -18.80 -26.66 -5.03
C LYS A 135 -19.30 -28.10 -5.23
N ALA A 136 -20.27 -28.33 -6.11
CA ALA A 136 -20.71 -29.66 -6.52
C ALA A 136 -19.88 -30.23 -7.69
N GLY A 137 -18.95 -29.45 -8.22
CA GLY A 137 -18.04 -29.84 -9.28
C GLY A 137 -18.52 -29.51 -10.69
N LYS A 138 -19.68 -28.87 -10.85
CA LYS A 138 -20.25 -28.53 -12.17
C LYS A 138 -19.66 -27.22 -12.69
N SER A 139 -19.24 -27.24 -13.96
CA SER A 139 -18.76 -26.05 -14.68
C SER A 139 -19.91 -25.27 -15.30
N HIS A 140 -19.78 -23.95 -15.27
CA HIS A 140 -20.71 -22.98 -15.82
C HIS A 140 -19.95 -21.90 -16.56
N GLU A 141 -20.60 -21.29 -17.56
CA GLU A 141 -20.03 -20.19 -18.33
C GLU A 141 -21.06 -19.09 -18.59
N LEU A 142 -20.57 -17.85 -18.64
CA LEU A 142 -21.29 -16.68 -19.11
C LEU A 142 -20.42 -16.00 -20.17
N LEU A 143 -20.98 -15.87 -21.37
CA LEU A 143 -20.28 -15.32 -22.53
C LEU A 143 -20.86 -13.93 -22.89
N SER A 144 -20.01 -13.05 -23.42
CA SER A 144 -20.47 -11.82 -24.07
C SER A 144 -21.31 -12.13 -25.30
N GLY A 145 -22.45 -11.45 -25.45
CA GLY A 145 -23.44 -11.67 -26.52
C GLY A 145 -24.76 -10.94 -26.23
N LYS A 146 -25.86 -11.35 -26.89
CA LYS A 146 -27.21 -10.74 -26.79
C LYS A 146 -27.78 -10.56 -25.37
N GLY A 147 -27.31 -11.35 -24.40
CA GLY A 147 -27.74 -11.27 -22.99
C GLY A 147 -27.22 -10.05 -22.24
N TRP A 148 -26.25 -9.32 -22.81
CA TRP A 148 -25.65 -8.16 -22.19
C TRP A 148 -26.44 -6.89 -22.45
N ARG A 149 -26.50 -6.03 -21.43
CA ARG A 149 -27.07 -4.69 -21.49
C ARG A 149 -25.99 -3.66 -21.69
N THR A 150 -26.32 -2.57 -22.37
CA THR A 150 -25.40 -1.47 -22.65
C THR A 150 -26.05 -0.09 -22.47
N ASN A 151 -25.25 0.88 -22.04
CA ASN A 151 -25.64 2.29 -21.97
C ASN A 151 -24.48 3.17 -22.44
N PRO A 152 -24.73 4.25 -23.20
CA PRO A 152 -23.69 5.22 -23.54
C PRO A 152 -23.34 6.19 -22.39
N ARG A 153 -24.09 6.16 -21.27
CA ARG A 153 -23.89 7.03 -20.11
C ARG A 153 -23.82 6.22 -18.83
N GLU A 154 -23.04 6.73 -17.88
CA GLU A 154 -23.01 6.17 -16.54
C GLU A 154 -24.31 6.47 -15.81
N VAL A 155 -24.88 5.44 -15.15
CA VAL A 155 -26.06 5.59 -14.30
C VAL A 155 -25.68 5.16 -12.89
N PRO A 156 -25.95 5.94 -11.83
CA PRO A 156 -25.61 5.55 -10.47
C PRO A 156 -26.10 4.13 -10.11
N GLY A 157 -25.25 3.34 -9.45
CA GLY A 157 -25.57 1.96 -9.05
C GLY A 157 -25.51 0.91 -10.17
N TRP A 158 -25.17 1.27 -11.41
CA TRP A 158 -25.15 0.35 -12.55
C TRP A 158 -24.24 -0.89 -12.41
N ARG A 159 -23.33 -0.90 -11.45
CA ARG A 159 -22.43 -2.04 -11.16
C ARG A 159 -23.02 -3.04 -10.16
N GLU A 160 -24.13 -2.69 -9.53
CA GLU A 160 -24.73 -3.49 -8.46
C GLU A 160 -25.60 -4.63 -9.01
N PRO A 161 -25.62 -5.80 -8.33
CA PRO A 161 -26.48 -6.93 -8.72
C PRO A 161 -27.97 -6.62 -8.71
N ALA A 162 -28.42 -5.71 -7.83
CA ALA A 162 -29.83 -5.36 -7.66
C ALA A 162 -30.33 -4.29 -8.63
N PHE A 163 -29.44 -3.62 -9.38
CA PHE A 163 -29.83 -2.54 -10.29
C PHE A 163 -30.73 -3.04 -11.42
N ASP A 164 -31.77 -2.27 -11.71
CA ASP A 164 -32.74 -2.53 -12.77
C ASP A 164 -32.24 -1.96 -14.11
N ASP A 165 -31.80 -2.85 -14.99
CA ASP A 165 -31.29 -2.53 -16.31
C ASP A 165 -32.32 -2.74 -17.44
N THR A 166 -33.61 -2.90 -17.11
CA THR A 166 -34.66 -3.15 -18.11
C THR A 166 -34.79 -2.02 -19.14
N ALA A 167 -34.45 -0.79 -18.76
CA ALA A 167 -34.42 0.38 -19.64
C ALA A 167 -33.16 0.48 -20.52
N TRP A 168 -32.15 -0.37 -20.31
CA TRP A 168 -30.90 -0.36 -21.09
C TRP A 168 -31.07 -1.13 -22.40
N ALA A 169 -30.39 -0.65 -23.44
CA ALA A 169 -30.34 -1.34 -24.72
C ALA A 169 -29.62 -2.68 -24.58
N HIS A 170 -29.94 -3.63 -25.47
CA HIS A 170 -29.12 -4.83 -25.62
C HIS A 170 -27.83 -4.49 -26.35
N ALA A 171 -26.74 -5.15 -25.97
CA ALA A 171 -25.48 -5.05 -26.69
C ALA A 171 -25.61 -5.70 -28.08
N SER A 172 -24.93 -5.11 -29.06
CA SER A 172 -24.91 -5.60 -30.45
C SER A 172 -23.72 -6.54 -30.66
N GLU A 173 -23.94 -7.70 -31.28
CA GLU A 173 -22.88 -8.66 -31.59
C GLU A 173 -22.20 -8.29 -32.92
N LEU A 174 -20.87 -8.19 -32.91
CA LEU A 174 -20.04 -7.92 -34.09
C LEU A 174 -19.40 -9.18 -34.67
N GLY A 175 -19.26 -10.23 -33.86
CA GLY A 175 -18.76 -11.54 -34.27
C GLY A 175 -17.98 -12.27 -33.18
N PRO A 176 -17.67 -13.56 -33.38
CA PRO A 176 -17.00 -14.37 -32.37
C PRO A 176 -15.53 -13.99 -32.19
N LEU A 177 -15.03 -14.16 -30.96
CA LEU A 177 -13.60 -14.12 -30.63
C LEU A 177 -12.81 -15.01 -31.59
N GLY A 178 -11.67 -14.54 -32.09
CA GLY A 178 -10.83 -15.29 -33.03
C GLY A 178 -11.18 -15.09 -34.51
N ALA A 179 -12.40 -14.67 -34.86
CA ALA A 179 -12.84 -14.53 -36.25
C ALA A 179 -13.35 -13.12 -36.63
N ALA A 180 -13.70 -12.28 -35.65
CA ALA A 180 -14.08 -10.89 -35.91
C ALA A 180 -12.85 -10.01 -36.21
N ALA A 181 -12.85 -9.33 -37.36
CA ALA A 181 -11.86 -8.30 -37.66
C ALA A 181 -12.24 -6.97 -36.97
N PRO A 182 -11.26 -6.18 -36.47
CA PRO A 182 -9.80 -6.33 -36.59
C PRO A 182 -9.14 -7.24 -35.53
N TRP A 183 -9.91 -7.76 -34.57
CA TRP A 183 -9.36 -8.32 -33.33
C TRP A 183 -8.74 -9.72 -33.44
N GLY A 184 -9.19 -10.56 -34.36
CA GLY A 184 -8.55 -11.86 -34.65
C GLY A 184 -8.28 -12.72 -33.40
N GLN A 185 -7.15 -13.43 -33.41
CA GLN A 185 -6.67 -14.25 -32.28
C GLN A 185 -5.88 -13.39 -31.29
N LEU A 186 -6.28 -13.40 -30.02
CA LEU A 186 -5.63 -12.65 -28.94
C LEU A 186 -4.61 -13.47 -28.15
N LYS A 187 -3.59 -12.82 -27.60
CA LYS A 187 -2.63 -13.47 -26.70
C LYS A 187 -3.18 -13.48 -25.29
N ARG A 188 -3.28 -14.66 -24.67
CA ARG A 188 -3.70 -14.81 -23.27
C ARG A 188 -2.65 -14.20 -22.32
N ALA A 189 -3.10 -13.42 -21.35
CA ALA A 189 -2.28 -12.82 -20.31
C ALA A 189 -2.89 -13.07 -18.92
N ASP A 190 -2.35 -14.05 -18.19
CA ASP A 190 -2.84 -14.36 -16.84
C ASP A 190 -2.44 -13.24 -15.85
N LYS A 191 -3.43 -12.55 -15.28
CA LYS A 191 -3.26 -11.46 -14.31
C LYS A 191 -3.40 -11.93 -12.85
N GLY A 192 -3.87 -13.16 -12.63
CA GLY A 192 -4.05 -13.76 -11.31
C GLY A 192 -5.26 -13.22 -10.54
N THR A 193 -5.28 -13.45 -9.23
CA THR A 193 -6.36 -13.01 -8.34
C THR A 193 -6.31 -11.51 -8.15
N VAL A 194 -7.46 -10.86 -8.32
CA VAL A 194 -7.56 -9.38 -8.23
C VAL A 194 -7.61 -8.90 -6.78
N ARG A 195 -7.90 -9.83 -5.86
CA ARG A 195 -7.52 -9.67 -4.46
C ARG A 195 -6.13 -10.26 -4.30
N PRO A 196 -5.16 -9.50 -3.78
CA PRO A 196 -3.90 -10.10 -3.40
C PRO A 196 -4.16 -11.20 -2.37
N GLU A 197 -3.52 -12.36 -2.51
CA GLU A 197 -3.57 -13.38 -1.47
C GLU A 197 -2.93 -12.80 -0.20
N PHE A 198 -3.78 -12.40 0.75
CA PHE A 198 -3.32 -11.86 2.01
C PHE A 198 -2.86 -13.00 2.92
N THR A 199 -1.55 -13.14 3.02
CA THR A 199 -0.88 -14.05 3.95
C THR A 199 -0.44 -13.28 5.19
N ARG A 200 -0.79 -13.83 6.36
CA ARG A 200 -0.38 -13.29 7.66
C ARG A 200 0.46 -14.32 8.40
N LYS A 201 1.62 -13.88 8.90
CA LYS A 201 2.39 -14.65 9.90
C LYS A 201 1.62 -14.65 11.24
N PRO A 202 1.48 -15.79 11.92
CA PRO A 202 0.99 -15.82 13.29
C PRO A 202 1.80 -14.84 14.15
N ARG A 203 1.12 -14.00 14.94
CA ARG A 203 1.79 -13.10 15.88
C ARG A 203 1.96 -13.83 17.21
N PRO A 204 3.13 -13.73 17.87
CA PRO A 204 3.34 -14.33 19.18
C PRO A 204 2.44 -13.69 20.24
N GLU A 205 2.14 -14.43 21.30
CA GLU A 205 1.46 -13.89 22.48
C GLU A 205 2.35 -12.86 23.19
N GLY A 206 1.75 -11.78 23.72
CA GLY A 206 2.44 -10.72 24.45
C GLY A 206 2.17 -9.31 23.90
N PRO A 207 3.00 -8.32 24.28
CA PRO A 207 2.88 -6.94 23.78
C PRO A 207 2.96 -6.90 22.26
N PHE A 208 2.17 -6.02 21.65
CA PHE A 208 2.21 -5.82 20.20
C PHE A 208 3.64 -5.52 19.75
N GLN A 209 4.08 -6.09 18.64
CA GLN A 209 5.33 -5.75 17.98
C GLN A 209 5.20 -5.89 16.47
N LEU A 210 5.99 -5.12 15.73
CA LEU A 210 6.19 -5.29 14.29
C LEU A 210 7.16 -6.46 14.06
N LEU A 211 6.80 -7.44 13.25
CA LEU A 211 7.59 -8.63 12.98
C LEU A 211 8.49 -8.45 11.76
N ASP A 212 9.50 -9.29 11.64
CA ASP A 212 10.29 -9.37 10.42
C ASP A 212 9.42 -9.70 9.19
N GLY A 213 9.54 -8.89 8.15
CA GLY A 213 8.72 -8.95 6.94
C GLY A 213 7.35 -8.27 7.06
N ASP A 214 7.05 -7.54 8.15
CA ASP A 214 5.81 -6.77 8.24
C ASP A 214 5.76 -5.67 7.18
N ARG A 215 4.60 -5.55 6.53
CA ARG A 215 4.25 -4.49 5.58
C ARG A 215 3.25 -3.57 6.27
N VAL A 216 3.74 -2.44 6.75
CA VAL A 216 2.97 -1.48 7.55
C VAL A 216 2.36 -0.42 6.63
N VAL A 217 1.05 -0.24 6.70
CA VAL A 217 0.35 0.84 6.01
C VAL A 217 -0.12 1.87 7.03
N PHE A 218 0.22 3.14 6.82
CA PHE A 218 -0.45 4.26 7.45
C PHE A 218 -1.53 4.78 6.52
N VAL A 219 -2.77 4.82 7.01
CA VAL A 219 -3.90 5.41 6.30
C VAL A 219 -4.57 6.44 7.20
N GLY A 220 -4.96 7.58 6.64
CA GLY A 220 -5.50 8.66 7.44
C GLY A 220 -5.56 9.99 6.70
N ASP A 221 -5.86 11.02 7.47
CA ASP A 221 -6.01 12.38 6.97
C ASP A 221 -4.66 13.12 6.87
N THR A 222 -4.68 14.44 7.05
CA THR A 222 -3.54 15.34 6.93
C THR A 222 -2.36 14.98 7.84
N LEU A 223 -2.60 14.38 9.01
CA LEU A 223 -1.52 13.92 9.90
C LEU A 223 -0.63 12.89 9.19
N VAL A 224 -1.26 11.94 8.50
CA VAL A 224 -0.53 10.85 7.83
C VAL A 224 0.12 11.40 6.56
N GLU A 225 -0.60 12.15 5.72
CA GLU A 225 -0.02 12.69 4.47
C GLU A 225 1.21 13.54 4.75
N ARG A 226 1.15 14.44 5.75
CA ARG A 226 2.27 15.35 6.04
C ARG A 226 3.45 14.69 6.73
N ALA A 227 3.30 13.47 7.25
CA ALA A 227 4.43 12.74 7.84
C ALA A 227 5.56 12.53 6.82
N SER A 228 5.24 12.36 5.53
CA SER A 228 6.22 12.12 4.47
C SER A 228 7.04 13.33 4.04
N ARG A 229 6.79 14.51 4.63
CA ARG A 229 7.59 15.72 4.32
C ARG A 229 8.98 15.65 4.94
N ASP A 230 9.05 15.08 6.14
CA ASP A 230 10.29 14.96 6.92
C ASP A 230 10.53 13.54 7.45
N ASP A 231 9.53 12.65 7.42
CA ASP A 231 9.59 11.21 7.75
C ASP A 231 10.23 10.82 9.09
N TYR A 232 10.22 11.73 10.07
CA TYR A 232 10.68 11.41 11.42
C TYR A 232 9.89 10.27 12.08
N TRP A 233 8.60 10.11 11.73
CA TRP A 233 7.77 9.06 12.30
C TRP A 233 8.23 7.68 11.81
N GLU A 234 8.32 7.45 10.49
CA GLU A 234 8.81 6.19 9.94
C GLU A 234 10.28 5.92 10.32
N ALA A 235 11.14 6.95 10.28
CA ALA A 235 12.54 6.81 10.67
C ALA A 235 12.69 6.36 12.13
N ALA A 236 11.89 6.91 13.05
CA ALA A 236 11.92 6.50 14.45
C ALA A 236 11.47 5.03 14.64
N LEU A 237 10.49 4.57 13.87
CA LEU A 237 10.06 3.17 13.89
C LEU A 237 11.09 2.22 13.27
N THR A 238 11.72 2.64 12.16
CA THR A 238 12.74 1.86 11.46
C THR A 238 14.01 1.71 12.31
N ALA A 239 14.48 2.80 12.92
CA ALA A 239 15.62 2.82 13.83
C ALA A 239 15.45 1.89 15.04
N ARG A 240 14.21 1.55 15.40
CA ARG A 240 13.88 0.73 16.56
C ARG A 240 14.10 -0.76 16.35
N PHE A 241 14.01 -1.23 15.11
CA PHE A 241 14.04 -2.66 14.77
C PHE A 241 15.14 -2.94 13.74
N PRO A 242 16.43 -2.78 14.10
CA PRO A 242 17.52 -2.97 13.15
C PRO A 242 17.60 -4.40 12.59
N ASP A 243 17.10 -5.37 13.35
CA ASP A 243 17.07 -6.81 13.04
C ASP A 243 15.89 -7.24 12.15
N ARG A 244 14.97 -6.33 11.78
CA ARG A 244 13.72 -6.67 11.08
C ARG A 244 13.62 -5.94 9.73
N GLN A 245 13.26 -6.68 8.70
CA GLN A 245 12.91 -6.14 7.38
C GLN A 245 11.45 -5.69 7.38
N ILE A 246 11.19 -4.51 7.93
CA ILE A 246 9.85 -3.90 7.92
C ILE A 246 9.78 -2.88 6.79
N THR A 247 8.70 -2.90 6.01
CA THR A 247 8.42 -1.85 5.02
C THR A 247 7.22 -1.02 5.45
N PHE A 248 7.23 0.26 5.07
CA PHE A 248 6.18 1.21 5.42
C PHE A 248 5.62 1.87 4.15
N ARG A 249 4.30 2.05 4.11
CA ARG A 249 3.59 2.74 3.04
C ARG A 249 2.70 3.81 3.65
N ASN A 250 2.94 5.05 3.23
CA ASN A 250 2.10 6.18 3.59
C ASN A 250 1.03 6.37 2.51
N LEU A 251 -0.23 6.12 2.88
CA LEU A 251 -1.41 6.33 2.04
C LEU A 251 -2.30 7.46 2.57
N GLY A 252 -1.71 8.39 3.33
CA GLY A 252 -2.42 9.56 3.84
C GLY A 252 -2.91 10.48 2.74
N TRP A 253 -4.06 11.11 2.96
CA TRP A 253 -4.61 12.12 2.06
C TRP A 253 -5.20 13.27 2.87
N SER A 254 -4.74 14.49 2.60
CA SER A 254 -5.13 15.69 3.36
C SER A 254 -6.65 15.89 3.33
N ALA A 255 -7.23 16.15 4.51
CA ALA A 255 -8.67 16.31 4.73
C ALA A 255 -9.55 15.09 4.37
N ASP A 256 -8.96 13.90 4.18
CA ASP A 256 -9.71 12.68 3.88
C ASP A 256 -10.52 12.16 5.08
N THR A 257 -11.52 11.34 4.80
CA THR A 257 -12.37 10.67 5.80
C THR A 257 -12.21 9.15 5.66
N PRO A 258 -12.72 8.34 6.62
CA PRO A 258 -12.81 6.89 6.42
C PRO A 258 -13.65 6.48 5.19
N GLY A 259 -14.50 7.39 4.69
CA GLY A 259 -15.28 7.22 3.47
C GLY A 259 -14.52 7.52 2.17
N GLY A 260 -13.26 7.97 2.24
CA GLY A 260 -12.47 8.30 1.05
C GLY A 260 -12.95 9.57 0.33
N ASP A 261 -13.67 10.47 1.00
CA ASP A 261 -14.31 11.66 0.40
C ASP A 261 -13.29 12.52 -0.39
N ALA A 262 -12.06 12.67 0.11
CA ALA A 262 -11.05 13.52 -0.55
C ALA A 262 -10.44 12.86 -1.79
N ARG A 263 -10.66 11.55 -1.98
CA ARG A 263 -10.17 10.74 -3.10
C ARG A 263 -11.16 10.67 -4.25
N ALA A 264 -12.39 11.15 -4.07
CA ALA A 264 -13.40 11.14 -5.13
C ALA A 264 -12.92 11.86 -6.40
N GLY A 265 -12.12 12.92 -6.27
CA GLY A 265 -11.64 13.71 -7.40
C GLY A 265 -12.82 14.29 -8.20
N PHE A 266 -12.99 13.83 -9.44
CA PHE A 266 -14.12 14.18 -10.29
C PHE A 266 -15.26 13.14 -10.28
N GLY A 267 -15.11 12.06 -9.51
CA GLY A 267 -16.08 10.99 -9.34
C GLY A 267 -16.97 11.19 -8.11
N THR A 268 -17.65 10.11 -7.71
CA THR A 268 -18.49 10.10 -6.51
C THR A 268 -17.68 9.79 -5.25
N VAL A 269 -18.26 10.04 -4.07
CA VAL A 269 -17.66 9.62 -2.78
C VAL A 269 -17.44 8.10 -2.77
N GLU A 270 -18.33 7.33 -3.38
CA GLU A 270 -18.17 5.87 -3.51
C GLU A 270 -16.95 5.50 -4.36
N ASP A 271 -16.67 6.23 -5.44
CA ASP A 271 -15.47 5.99 -6.24
C ASP A 271 -14.19 6.32 -5.45
N GLY A 272 -14.22 7.39 -4.64
CA GLY A 272 -13.14 7.72 -3.71
C GLY A 272 -12.90 6.62 -2.67
N TYR A 273 -13.97 6.04 -2.13
CA TYR A 273 -13.90 4.88 -1.23
C TYR A 273 -13.30 3.64 -1.92
N GLN A 274 -13.73 3.33 -3.14
CA GLN A 274 -13.15 2.21 -3.89
C GLN A 274 -11.67 2.44 -4.19
N GLN A 275 -11.25 3.69 -4.45
CA GLN A 275 -9.84 4.04 -4.62
C GLN A 275 -9.04 3.85 -3.33
N LEU A 276 -9.55 4.33 -2.18
CA LEU A 276 -8.96 4.08 -0.85
C LEU A 276 -8.71 2.59 -0.64
N LYS A 277 -9.75 1.77 -0.86
CA LYS A 277 -9.70 0.31 -0.70
C LYS A 277 -8.66 -0.31 -1.63
N ALA A 278 -8.66 0.05 -2.91
CA ALA A 278 -7.72 -0.47 -3.89
C ALA A 278 -6.25 -0.13 -3.55
N GLN A 279 -5.98 1.09 -3.07
CA GLN A 279 -4.64 1.52 -2.67
C GLN A 279 -4.14 0.74 -1.45
N ILE A 280 -5.01 0.51 -0.46
CA ILE A 280 -4.66 -0.31 0.71
C ILE A 280 -4.40 -1.76 0.28
N TYR A 281 -5.24 -2.35 -0.55
CA TYR A 281 -5.07 -3.74 -1.00
C TYR A 281 -3.79 -3.92 -1.83
N ALA A 282 -3.48 -2.97 -2.71
CA ALA A 282 -2.25 -2.99 -3.51
C ALA A 282 -0.98 -2.96 -2.63
N ALA A 283 -1.03 -2.34 -1.45
CA ALA A 283 0.07 -2.35 -0.50
C ALA A 283 0.23 -3.67 0.27
N GLN A 284 -0.73 -4.60 0.14
CA GLN A 284 -0.74 -5.92 0.77
C GLN A 284 -0.43 -5.90 2.28
N PRO A 285 -1.05 -5.04 3.12
CA PRO A 285 -0.61 -4.83 4.50
C PRO A 285 -0.64 -6.10 5.35
N THR A 286 0.30 -6.19 6.30
CA THR A 286 0.21 -7.09 7.46
C THR A 286 -0.09 -6.34 8.76
N VAL A 287 0.07 -5.01 8.74
CA VAL A 287 -0.32 -4.06 9.80
C VAL A 287 -0.92 -2.83 9.13
N VAL A 288 -2.03 -2.31 9.67
CA VAL A 288 -2.64 -1.05 9.24
C VAL A 288 -2.85 -0.14 10.44
N PHE A 289 -2.23 1.03 10.42
CA PHE A 289 -2.55 2.12 11.34
C PHE A 289 -3.59 3.03 10.70
N VAL A 290 -4.78 3.10 11.30
CA VAL A 290 -5.91 3.91 10.80
C VAL A 290 -6.00 5.19 11.64
N CYS A 291 -5.70 6.33 11.02
CA CYS A 291 -5.49 7.62 11.68
C CYS A 291 -6.43 8.68 11.08
N TYR A 292 -7.73 8.53 11.32
CA TYR A 292 -8.77 9.46 10.86
C TYR A 292 -9.47 10.15 12.03
N GLY A 293 -10.13 11.27 11.71
CA GLY A 293 -11.09 11.93 12.60
C GLY A 293 -10.74 13.38 12.92
N ALA A 294 -9.52 13.86 12.62
CA ALA A 294 -9.16 15.25 12.86
C ALA A 294 -9.93 16.18 11.92
N GLY A 295 -10.03 15.81 10.63
CA GLY A 295 -10.87 16.52 9.66
C GLY A 295 -12.36 16.40 9.97
N SER A 296 -12.84 15.19 10.29
CA SER A 296 -14.26 14.94 10.56
C SER A 296 -14.78 15.64 11.82
N ALA A 297 -13.93 15.88 12.83
CA ALA A 297 -14.33 16.58 14.05
C ALA A 297 -14.86 18.00 13.82
N PHE A 298 -14.54 18.63 12.68
CA PHE A 298 -15.11 19.94 12.31
C PHE A 298 -16.62 19.89 12.03
N ASP A 299 -17.18 18.72 11.69
CA ASP A 299 -18.63 18.53 11.53
C ASP A 299 -19.38 18.42 12.87
N GLY A 300 -18.64 18.46 13.99
CA GLY A 300 -19.16 18.38 15.34
C GLY A 300 -19.94 17.09 15.62
N GLU A 301 -20.82 17.15 16.61
CA GLU A 301 -21.68 16.03 17.01
C GLU A 301 -22.56 15.50 15.86
N SER A 302 -23.03 16.36 14.95
CA SER A 302 -23.85 15.96 13.81
C SER A 302 -23.13 15.09 12.79
N GLY A 303 -21.80 15.23 12.65
CA GLY A 303 -21.00 14.42 11.73
C GLY A 303 -20.65 13.02 12.27
N LEU A 304 -20.80 12.81 13.58
CA LEU A 304 -20.32 11.59 14.25
C LEU A 304 -20.95 10.31 13.68
N PRO A 305 -22.27 10.22 13.40
CA PRO A 305 -22.86 9.02 12.81
C PRO A 305 -22.27 8.67 11.43
N LYS A 306 -22.02 9.67 10.57
CA LYS A 306 -21.39 9.47 9.26
C LYS A 306 -19.96 8.94 9.42
N PHE A 307 -19.20 9.51 10.35
CA PHE A 307 -17.84 9.09 10.65
C PHE A 307 -17.78 7.65 11.17
N GLU A 308 -18.61 7.29 12.15
CA GLU A 308 -18.66 5.94 12.71
C GLU A 308 -19.05 4.91 11.64
N ALA A 309 -20.04 5.20 10.80
CA ALA A 309 -20.45 4.33 9.70
C ALA A 309 -19.32 4.12 8.68
N GLY A 310 -18.64 5.21 8.27
CA GLY A 310 -17.49 5.13 7.35
C GLY A 310 -16.33 4.33 7.94
N LEU A 311 -16.01 4.54 9.23
CA LEU A 311 -14.93 3.81 9.90
C LEU A 311 -15.27 2.33 10.07
N GLN A 312 -16.51 1.98 10.44
CA GLN A 312 -16.96 0.59 10.51
C GLN A 312 -16.85 -0.10 9.16
N ARG A 313 -17.34 0.54 8.09
CA ARG A 313 -17.24 0.02 6.72
C ARG A 313 -15.79 -0.24 6.31
N LEU A 314 -14.90 0.73 6.57
CA LEU A 314 -13.47 0.57 6.31
C LEU A 314 -12.88 -0.61 7.07
N LEU A 315 -13.21 -0.78 8.36
CA LEU A 315 -12.73 -1.90 9.17
C LEU A 315 -13.23 -3.25 8.68
N ASP A 316 -14.48 -3.33 8.20
CA ASP A 316 -15.04 -4.54 7.59
C ASP A 316 -14.28 -4.91 6.32
N ASP A 317 -14.05 -3.92 5.44
CA ASP A 317 -13.27 -4.13 4.22
C ASP A 317 -11.78 -4.40 4.48
N LEU A 318 -11.23 -3.96 5.62
CA LEU A 318 -9.86 -4.30 6.01
C LEU A 318 -9.75 -5.74 6.56
N ALA A 319 -10.83 -6.34 7.07
CA ALA A 319 -10.78 -7.67 7.67
C ALA A 319 -10.27 -8.74 6.69
N VAL A 320 -10.55 -8.58 5.39
CA VAL A 320 -10.11 -9.50 4.33
C VAL A 320 -8.58 -9.52 4.17
N THR A 321 -7.90 -8.45 4.57
CA THR A 321 -6.43 -8.37 4.56
C THR A 321 -5.79 -9.22 5.64
N LYS A 322 -6.57 -9.61 6.67
CA LYS A 322 -6.11 -10.27 7.89
C LYS A 322 -5.04 -9.45 8.66
N ALA A 323 -4.76 -8.22 8.24
CA ALA A 323 -3.75 -7.37 8.84
C ALA A 323 -4.10 -7.08 10.31
N GLU A 324 -3.07 -6.84 11.11
CA GLU A 324 -3.30 -6.27 12.44
C GLU A 324 -3.71 -4.80 12.28
N VAL A 325 -4.94 -4.48 12.70
CA VAL A 325 -5.43 -3.10 12.64
C VAL A 325 -5.22 -2.41 13.98
N VAL A 326 -4.60 -1.23 13.95
CA VAL A 326 -4.44 -0.34 15.09
C VAL A 326 -5.17 0.95 14.79
N LEU A 327 -6.17 1.29 15.61
CA LEU A 327 -6.85 2.56 15.54
C LEU A 327 -6.02 3.63 16.26
N VAL A 328 -5.91 4.81 15.65
CA VAL A 328 -5.13 5.93 16.19
C VAL A 328 -6.06 7.14 16.27
N SER A 329 -6.17 7.74 17.45
CA SER A 329 -7.03 8.91 17.62
C SER A 329 -6.48 10.15 16.90
N PRO A 330 -7.31 11.17 16.64
CA PRO A 330 -6.85 12.51 16.30
C PRO A 330 -5.91 13.10 17.35
N LEU A 331 -5.11 14.07 16.92
CA LEU A 331 -4.34 14.93 17.81
C LEU A 331 -5.25 15.91 18.54
N ARG A 332 -4.87 16.28 19.77
CA ARG A 332 -5.38 17.48 20.42
C ARG A 332 -4.94 18.71 19.63
N HIS A 333 -5.84 19.67 19.45
CA HIS A 333 -5.52 21.00 18.94
C HIS A 333 -4.68 21.73 20.00
N GLU A 334 -3.41 21.96 19.67
CA GLU A 334 -2.43 22.61 20.55
C GLU A 334 -2.81 24.07 20.80
N GLN A 335 -2.77 24.50 22.06
CA GLN A 335 -3.05 25.88 22.42
C GLN A 335 -1.79 26.73 22.18
N LEU A 336 -1.88 27.63 21.20
CA LEU A 336 -0.83 28.57 20.85
C LEU A 336 -1.23 30.01 21.21
N PRO A 337 -0.25 30.91 21.42
CA PRO A 337 -0.54 32.31 21.70
C PRO A 337 -1.31 32.98 20.56
N LYS A 338 -1.96 34.11 20.89
CA LYS A 338 -2.59 35.01 19.90
C LYS A 338 -1.61 35.34 18.76
N PRO A 339 -2.08 35.47 17.50
CA PRO A 339 -3.47 35.66 17.10
C PRO A 339 -4.27 34.37 16.83
N LEU A 340 -3.73 33.18 17.11
CA LEU A 340 -4.46 31.92 16.89
C LEU A 340 -5.66 31.79 17.85
N PRO A 341 -6.77 31.18 17.42
CA PRO A 341 -7.98 31.05 18.23
C PRO A 341 -7.78 30.08 19.40
N ASP A 342 -8.59 30.24 20.44
CA ASP A 342 -8.66 29.27 21.54
C ASP A 342 -9.18 27.92 21.01
N PRO A 343 -8.41 26.82 21.14
CA PRO A 343 -8.80 25.52 20.63
C PRO A 343 -9.84 24.79 21.48
N ALA A 344 -10.26 25.34 22.64
CA ALA A 344 -11.11 24.63 23.60
C ALA A 344 -12.39 24.03 23.00
N ALA A 345 -13.08 24.76 22.10
CA ALA A 345 -14.27 24.24 21.43
C ALA A 345 -13.95 23.07 20.49
N HIS A 346 -12.92 23.21 19.65
CA HIS A 346 -12.48 22.14 18.76
C HIS A 346 -12.00 20.91 19.54
N ASN A 347 -11.31 21.10 20.66
CA ASN A 347 -10.86 20.01 21.51
C ASN A 347 -12.00 19.22 22.16
N ARG A 348 -13.19 19.80 22.37
CA ARG A 348 -14.38 19.03 22.80
C ARG A 348 -14.86 18.09 21.70
N GLU A 349 -14.85 18.53 20.45
CA GLU A 349 -15.23 17.67 19.33
C GLU A 349 -14.16 16.60 19.06
N LEU A 350 -12.87 16.95 19.12
CA LEU A 350 -11.78 15.96 19.00
C LEU A 350 -11.86 14.88 20.10
N ASP A 351 -12.21 15.24 21.33
CA ASP A 351 -12.44 14.27 22.41
C ASP A 351 -13.62 13.35 22.10
N ARG A 352 -14.74 13.90 21.60
CA ARG A 352 -15.92 13.12 21.19
C ARG A 352 -15.58 12.07 20.14
N TYR A 353 -14.85 12.45 19.08
CA TYR A 353 -14.44 11.52 18.03
C TYR A 353 -13.40 10.52 18.55
N THR A 354 -12.47 10.94 19.41
CA THR A 354 -11.50 10.06 20.08
C THR A 354 -12.20 8.96 20.88
N ARG A 355 -13.23 9.30 21.66
CA ARG A 355 -14.02 8.33 22.44
C ARG A 355 -14.79 7.35 21.54
N ALA A 356 -15.32 7.82 20.41
CA ALA A 356 -16.00 6.94 19.45
C ALA A 356 -15.04 5.93 18.82
N ILE A 357 -13.85 6.37 18.41
CA ILE A 357 -12.79 5.50 17.89
C ILE A 357 -12.36 4.48 18.95
N GLN A 358 -12.14 4.93 20.19
CA GLN A 358 -11.77 4.05 21.30
C GLN A 358 -12.84 2.98 21.55
N LYS A 359 -14.12 3.39 21.64
CA LYS A 359 -15.25 2.48 21.84
C LYS A 359 -15.32 1.44 20.72
N LEU A 360 -15.13 1.85 19.46
CA LEU A 360 -15.13 0.92 18.33
C LEU A 360 -13.93 -0.04 18.38
N ALA A 361 -12.76 0.43 18.80
CA ALA A 361 -11.59 -0.43 19.02
C ALA A 361 -11.90 -1.52 20.05
N GLU A 362 -12.46 -1.14 21.20
CA GLU A 362 -12.84 -2.05 22.30
C GLU A 362 -13.88 -3.08 21.83
N GLN A 363 -14.93 -2.63 21.14
CA GLN A 363 -15.98 -3.50 20.60
C GLN A 363 -15.46 -4.55 19.62
N ARG A 364 -14.44 -4.21 18.83
CA ARG A 364 -13.83 -5.11 17.84
C ARG A 364 -12.58 -5.83 18.33
N GLY A 365 -12.18 -5.62 19.60
CA GLY A 365 -10.93 -6.19 20.15
C GLY A 365 -9.67 -5.68 19.44
N LEU A 366 -9.72 -4.49 18.84
CA LEU A 366 -8.59 -3.86 18.14
C LEU A 366 -7.72 -3.06 19.09
N LYS A 367 -6.46 -2.84 18.70
CA LYS A 367 -5.54 -1.98 19.43
C LYS A 367 -5.87 -0.52 19.19
N PHE A 368 -5.65 0.31 20.20
CA PHE A 368 -5.91 1.75 20.15
C PHE A 368 -4.73 2.55 20.69
N VAL A 369 -4.31 3.57 19.94
CA VAL A 369 -3.30 4.56 20.37
C VAL A 369 -3.98 5.92 20.48
N ASN A 370 -4.07 6.43 21.71
CA ASN A 370 -4.66 7.74 22.00
C ASN A 370 -3.60 8.85 21.84
N LEU A 371 -3.66 9.61 20.74
CA LEU A 371 -2.84 10.79 20.51
C LEU A 371 -3.41 12.08 21.12
N PHE A 372 -4.73 12.10 21.37
CA PHE A 372 -5.40 13.24 22.00
C PHE A 372 -4.92 13.47 23.44
N GLU A 373 -4.52 12.39 24.11
CA GLU A 373 -3.95 12.40 25.45
C GLU A 373 -2.44 12.07 25.48
N GLY A 374 -1.63 13.10 25.75
CA GLY A 374 -0.24 12.95 26.20
C GLY A 374 0.83 13.38 25.20
N LEU A 375 0.53 13.45 23.89
CA LEU A 375 1.52 13.95 22.93
C LEU A 375 1.63 15.49 22.98
N ILE A 376 0.48 16.15 22.83
CA ILE A 376 0.31 17.62 22.85
C ILE A 376 -0.02 18.08 24.28
N SER A 377 0.58 19.20 24.70
CA SER A 377 0.32 19.82 26.00
C SER A 377 -1.14 20.28 26.13
N THR A 378 -1.73 20.12 27.31
CA THR A 378 -3.06 20.68 27.62
C THR A 378 -3.02 22.17 27.95
N SER A 379 -1.85 22.70 28.26
CA SER A 379 -1.61 24.11 28.56
C SER A 379 -0.97 24.81 27.37
N GLN A 380 -1.23 26.11 27.23
CA GLN A 380 -0.56 26.95 26.24
C GLN A 380 0.97 26.82 26.36
N VAL A 381 1.63 26.58 25.22
CA VAL A 381 3.08 26.50 25.12
C VAL A 381 3.64 27.73 24.42
N ARG A 382 4.93 28.01 24.63
CA ARG A 382 5.62 29.05 23.86
C ARG A 382 5.85 28.57 22.41
N PRO A 383 5.91 29.46 21.40
CA PRO A 383 6.08 29.06 20.00
C PRO A 383 7.31 28.16 19.74
N GLU A 384 8.41 28.40 20.46
CA GLU A 384 9.63 27.61 20.42
C GLU A 384 9.53 26.27 21.16
N GLN A 385 8.39 25.94 21.77
CA GLN A 385 8.07 24.63 22.36
C GLN A 385 6.94 23.89 21.59
N SER A 386 6.16 24.61 20.80
CA SER A 386 5.04 24.12 19.96
C SER A 386 5.35 22.91 19.08
N LEU A 387 4.65 21.80 19.26
CA LEU A 387 4.84 20.64 18.38
C LEU A 387 4.18 20.82 17.00
N THR A 388 3.34 21.84 16.85
CA THR A 388 2.59 22.14 15.61
C THR A 388 2.99 23.47 14.96
N ASP A 389 2.65 23.60 13.68
CA ASP A 389 2.77 24.83 12.89
C ASP A 389 1.73 25.89 13.27
N ASN A 390 0.50 25.43 13.50
CA ASN A 390 -0.70 26.25 13.53
C ASN A 390 -1.75 25.73 14.52
N GLY A 391 -1.33 24.92 15.50
CA GLY A 391 -2.23 24.24 16.44
C GLY A 391 -2.67 22.85 15.98
N LEU A 392 -2.60 22.55 14.68
CA LEU A 392 -3.17 21.32 14.10
C LEU A 392 -2.11 20.41 13.47
N HIS A 393 -1.21 20.96 12.65
CA HIS A 393 -0.26 20.17 11.86
C HIS A 393 1.08 20.07 12.56
N LEU A 394 1.57 18.85 12.78
CA LEU A 394 2.88 18.65 13.41
C LEU A 394 4.03 19.22 12.55
N ARG A 395 5.02 19.79 13.23
CA ARG A 395 6.34 20.14 12.72
C ARG A 395 7.29 18.93 12.78
N PRO A 396 8.51 18.99 12.20
CA PRO A 396 9.51 17.94 12.32
C PRO A 396 9.69 17.37 13.74
N ARG A 397 9.84 18.24 14.75
CA ARG A 397 9.95 17.82 16.16
C ARG A 397 8.69 17.11 16.70
N GLY A 398 7.52 17.49 16.20
CA GLY A 398 6.24 16.88 16.54
C GLY A 398 6.19 15.44 16.04
N TYR A 399 6.59 15.19 14.80
CA TYR A 399 6.70 13.83 14.24
C TYR A 399 7.78 12.99 14.91
N LEU A 400 8.91 13.58 15.31
CA LEU A 400 9.92 12.88 16.09
C LEU A 400 9.38 12.45 17.47
N LYS A 401 8.64 13.35 18.15
CA LYS A 401 7.97 13.02 19.42
C LYS A 401 6.87 11.97 19.22
N LEU A 402 6.13 12.03 18.11
CA LEU A 402 5.12 11.04 17.74
C LEU A 402 5.72 9.64 17.63
N GLY A 403 6.86 9.48 16.95
CA GLY A 403 7.54 8.20 16.83
C GLY A 403 7.93 7.59 18.18
N ARG A 404 8.44 8.42 19.11
CA ARG A 404 8.72 8.00 20.50
C ARG A 404 7.44 7.60 21.24
N PHE A 405 6.41 8.43 21.16
CA PHE A 405 5.13 8.21 21.80
C PHE A 405 4.48 6.89 21.35
N PHE A 406 4.54 6.57 20.06
CA PHE A 406 4.06 5.30 19.53
C PHE A 406 4.79 4.11 20.15
N ALA A 407 6.12 4.19 20.23
CA ALA A 407 6.90 3.13 20.84
C ALA A 407 6.48 2.89 22.29
N ASP A 408 6.32 3.96 23.08
CA ASP A 408 5.90 3.86 24.48
C ASP A 408 4.48 3.27 24.62
N ARG A 409 3.51 3.79 23.84
CA ARG A 409 2.10 3.34 23.91
C ARG A 409 1.89 1.91 23.44
N LEU A 410 2.74 1.41 22.54
CA LEU A 410 2.70 0.04 22.06
C LEU A 410 3.54 -0.93 22.93
N GLY A 411 4.09 -0.44 24.05
CA GLY A 411 4.86 -1.26 24.99
C GLY A 411 6.26 -1.62 24.47
N TRP A 412 6.76 -0.88 23.48
CA TRP A 412 8.14 -0.99 23.07
C TRP A 412 8.94 -0.15 24.07
N THR A 413 9.55 -0.78 25.06
CA THR A 413 10.42 -0.09 26.05
C THR A 413 11.71 -0.90 26.26
N PRO A 414 12.62 -0.92 25.28
CA PRO A 414 13.91 -1.58 25.43
C PRO A 414 14.71 -0.86 26.52
N PRO A 415 15.61 -1.58 27.20
CA PRO A 415 16.44 -0.95 28.21
C PRO A 415 17.28 0.17 27.60
N ARG A 416 17.54 1.21 28.39
CA ARG A 416 18.42 2.30 27.99
C ARG A 416 19.81 1.74 27.67
N PRO A 417 20.43 2.11 26.53
CA PRO A 417 21.79 1.70 26.22
C PRO A 417 22.77 2.17 27.28
N MET A 418 23.64 1.26 27.74
CA MET A 418 24.66 1.53 28.74
C MET A 418 25.84 0.58 28.58
N ALA A 419 27.05 1.12 28.83
CA ALA A 419 28.25 0.32 29.05
C ALA A 419 29.03 0.83 30.27
N ALA A 420 29.47 -0.10 31.11
CA ALA A 420 30.33 0.14 32.26
C ALA A 420 31.66 -0.58 32.04
N LEU A 421 32.76 0.17 32.12
CA LEU A 421 34.13 -0.28 31.89
C LEU A 421 34.96 -0.07 33.16
N SER A 422 36.09 -0.76 33.28
CA SER A 422 37.13 -0.44 34.27
C SER A 422 38.33 0.23 33.61
N ALA A 423 39.04 1.06 34.38
CA ALA A 423 40.30 1.68 33.95
C ALA A 423 41.40 0.67 33.60
N ASP A 424 41.26 -0.58 34.04
CA ASP A 424 42.15 -1.69 33.66
C ASP A 424 41.81 -2.32 32.30
N GLY A 425 40.86 -1.75 31.56
CA GLY A 425 40.49 -2.22 30.23
C GLY A 425 39.61 -3.47 30.25
N ARG A 426 38.71 -3.59 31.24
CA ARG A 426 37.72 -4.68 31.30
C ARG A 426 36.29 -4.16 31.16
N LEU A 427 35.46 -4.91 30.47
CA LEU A 427 34.02 -4.68 30.44
C LEU A 427 33.41 -5.18 31.76
N VAL A 428 32.72 -4.29 32.49
CA VAL A 428 32.04 -4.61 33.75
C VAL A 428 30.60 -5.02 33.48
N ARG A 429 29.88 -4.23 32.68
CA ARG A 429 28.48 -4.50 32.31
C ARG A 429 28.14 -3.79 31.01
N GLN A 430 27.23 -4.37 30.22
CA GLN A 430 26.57 -3.67 29.13
C GLN A 430 25.09 -4.04 29.05
N THR A 431 24.28 -3.14 28.51
CA THR A 431 22.86 -3.36 28.23
C THR A 431 22.47 -2.48 27.06
N GLY A 432 21.82 -3.04 26.03
CA GLY A 432 21.46 -2.29 24.81
C GLY A 432 22.65 -1.69 24.05
N ALA A 433 23.85 -2.23 24.28
CA ALA A 433 25.10 -1.82 23.65
C ALA A 433 26.07 -3.00 23.63
N GLN A 434 26.99 -2.99 22.67
CA GLN A 434 28.05 -3.95 22.52
C GLN A 434 29.40 -3.23 22.53
N VAL A 435 30.25 -3.61 23.47
CA VAL A 435 31.64 -3.14 23.56
C VAL A 435 32.59 -4.23 23.08
N THR A 436 33.49 -3.88 22.16
CA THR A 436 34.55 -4.76 21.65
C THR A 436 35.89 -4.03 21.61
N ASN A 437 36.99 -4.74 21.37
CA ASN A 437 38.33 -4.16 21.20
C ASN A 437 38.77 -3.20 22.33
N LEU A 438 38.28 -3.42 23.56
CA LEU A 438 38.64 -2.63 24.73
C LEU A 438 40.10 -2.87 25.10
N LYS A 439 40.88 -1.79 25.13
CA LYS A 439 42.31 -1.79 25.43
C LYS A 439 42.68 -0.59 26.28
N ARG A 440 43.55 -0.81 27.26
CA ARG A 440 44.24 0.26 28.00
C ARG A 440 45.46 0.72 27.21
N GLY A 441 45.63 2.04 27.10
CA GLY A 441 46.78 2.69 26.48
C GLY A 441 47.60 3.48 27.50
N ASP A 442 48.58 4.22 26.98
CA ASP A 442 49.49 5.04 27.79
C ASP A 442 48.72 6.11 28.59
N GLY A 443 49.31 6.50 29.72
CA GLY A 443 48.72 7.51 30.62
C GLY A 443 47.39 7.08 31.26
N GLY A 444 47.01 5.80 31.17
CA GLY A 444 45.72 5.29 31.65
C GLY A 444 44.56 5.52 30.68
N SER A 445 44.84 5.89 29.43
CA SER A 445 43.81 6.01 28.39
C SER A 445 43.10 4.68 28.12
N LEU A 446 41.86 4.76 27.64
CA LEU A 446 41.12 3.60 27.14
C LEU A 446 40.77 3.80 25.67
N SER A 447 40.82 2.73 24.90
CA SER A 447 40.26 2.66 23.55
C SER A 447 39.29 1.50 23.47
N PHE A 448 38.15 1.68 22.84
CA PHE A 448 37.14 0.63 22.67
C PHE A 448 36.22 0.95 21.51
N ASP A 449 35.65 -0.11 20.99
CA ASP A 449 34.61 -0.04 19.98
C ASP A 449 33.25 -0.18 20.67
N LEU A 450 32.31 0.70 20.34
CA LEU A 450 30.95 0.69 20.88
C LEU A 450 29.94 0.67 19.73
N ARG A 451 29.01 -0.27 19.77
CA ARG A 451 27.84 -0.33 18.90
C ARG A 451 26.57 -0.36 19.75
N LEU A 452 25.63 0.55 19.51
CA LEU A 452 24.32 0.50 20.16
C LEU A 452 23.46 -0.61 19.52
N ASP A 453 22.52 -1.15 20.27
CA ASP A 453 21.60 -2.18 19.76
C ASP A 453 20.54 -1.62 18.80
N ARG A 454 20.39 -0.29 18.74
CA ARG A 454 19.49 0.49 17.88
C ARG A 454 20.05 1.90 17.69
N LEU A 455 19.63 2.58 16.62
CA LEU A 455 20.10 3.94 16.36
C LEU A 455 19.53 4.92 17.38
N SER A 456 20.36 5.87 17.79
CA SER A 456 19.92 7.03 18.55
C SER A 456 18.96 7.89 17.73
N LEU A 457 17.90 8.37 18.40
CA LEU A 457 17.01 9.37 17.85
C LEU A 457 17.50 10.76 18.27
N PRO A 458 17.43 11.79 17.40
CA PRO A 458 17.86 13.15 17.72
C PRO A 458 17.30 13.61 19.06
N ALA A 459 18.16 14.03 19.98
CA ALA A 459 17.71 14.45 21.30
C ALA A 459 16.76 15.65 21.17
N GLY A 460 15.58 15.54 21.79
CA GLY A 460 14.79 16.72 22.16
C GLY A 460 15.26 17.22 23.53
N ASP A 461 14.41 17.96 24.24
CA ASP A 461 14.73 18.63 25.51
C ASP A 461 15.22 17.75 26.70
N ALA A 462 15.38 16.41 26.59
CA ALA A 462 15.80 15.58 27.74
C ALA A 462 16.31 14.13 27.46
N GLY A 463 16.70 13.76 26.24
CA GLY A 463 17.01 12.35 25.92
C GLY A 463 18.47 11.94 26.15
N THR A 464 18.73 10.94 27.00
CA THR A 464 20.02 10.21 27.01
C THR A 464 20.05 9.16 25.91
N ALA A 465 20.99 9.24 24.98
CA ALA A 465 21.24 8.24 23.95
C ALA A 465 21.88 6.97 24.55
N CYS A 466 22.96 7.14 25.32
CA CYS A 466 23.69 6.05 25.97
C CYS A 466 24.33 6.54 27.28
N ARG A 467 24.35 5.70 28.32
CA ARG A 467 25.11 5.98 29.54
C ARG A 467 26.45 5.25 29.52
N LEU A 468 27.55 5.96 29.73
CA LEU A 468 28.89 5.36 29.84
C LEU A 468 29.48 5.57 31.23
N GLN A 469 29.89 4.49 31.87
CA GLN A 469 30.56 4.49 33.17
C GLN A 469 31.97 3.93 33.02
N VAL A 470 32.96 4.58 33.62
CA VAL A 470 34.33 4.07 33.68
C VAL A 470 34.84 4.15 35.11
N GLN A 471 35.03 2.98 35.72
CA GLN A 471 35.38 2.82 37.13
C GLN A 471 36.90 2.81 37.32
N GLY A 472 37.37 3.46 38.39
CA GLY A 472 38.78 3.42 38.79
C GLY A 472 39.72 4.28 37.94
N LEU A 473 39.20 5.29 37.23
CA LEU A 473 40.06 6.24 36.52
C LEU A 473 40.93 7.03 37.52
N PRO A 474 42.21 7.29 37.19
CA PRO A 474 43.03 8.25 37.94
C PRO A 474 42.36 9.63 38.00
N ALA A 475 42.54 10.31 39.14
CA ALA A 475 42.00 11.65 39.37
C ALA A 475 42.36 12.63 38.24
N GLY A 476 41.40 13.45 37.82
CA GLY A 476 41.57 14.41 36.72
C GLY A 476 40.36 14.46 35.82
N THR A 477 40.48 15.24 34.74
CA THR A 477 39.43 15.42 33.74
C THR A 477 39.70 14.54 32.52
N TRP A 478 38.66 13.90 32.02
CA TRP A 478 38.75 12.91 30.95
C TRP A 478 37.74 13.24 29.84
N ASN A 479 38.22 13.13 28.61
CA ASN A 479 37.50 13.41 27.38
C ASN A 479 37.20 12.12 26.62
N LEU A 480 35.93 11.88 26.32
CA LEU A 480 35.50 10.84 25.40
C LEU A 480 35.53 11.39 23.98
N VAL A 481 36.39 10.81 23.14
CA VAL A 481 36.66 11.27 21.78
C VAL A 481 36.31 10.17 20.77
N ALA A 482 35.61 10.53 19.70
CA ALA A 482 35.37 9.69 18.53
C ALA A 482 35.26 10.59 17.29
N ASP A 483 35.74 10.11 16.15
CA ASP A 483 35.70 10.82 14.86
C ASP A 483 36.27 12.25 14.93
N GLY A 484 37.29 12.47 15.75
CA GLY A 484 37.93 13.78 15.95
C GLY A 484 37.13 14.77 16.80
N LYS A 485 35.95 14.42 17.31
CA LYS A 485 35.10 15.24 18.19
C LYS A 485 35.14 14.73 19.63
N THR A 486 35.15 15.64 20.61
CA THR A 486 34.89 15.32 22.01
C THR A 486 33.38 15.25 22.25
N TRP A 487 32.88 14.07 22.62
CA TRP A 487 31.46 13.80 22.84
C TRP A 487 31.03 13.99 24.30
N ALA A 488 31.95 13.82 25.23
CA ALA A 488 31.72 14.10 26.64
C ALA A 488 33.03 14.46 27.35
N LYS A 489 32.92 15.32 28.36
CA LYS A 489 34.00 15.73 29.24
C LYS A 489 33.51 15.67 30.69
N ALA A 490 34.22 14.95 31.55
CA ALA A 490 33.85 14.82 32.95
C ALA A 490 35.07 14.46 33.84
N THR A 491 34.95 14.68 35.15
CA THR A 491 35.96 14.23 36.12
C THR A 491 35.97 12.71 36.23
N ALA A 492 37.08 12.14 36.71
CA ALA A 492 37.19 10.71 37.01
C ALA A 492 36.06 10.21 37.94
N GLU A 493 35.69 11.01 38.96
CA GLU A 493 34.56 10.69 39.85
C GLU A 493 33.24 10.60 39.07
N ARG A 494 32.98 11.58 38.19
CA ARG A 494 31.75 11.61 37.40
C ARG A 494 31.69 10.50 36.37
N TRP A 495 32.81 10.10 35.77
CA TRP A 495 32.89 8.88 34.95
C TRP A 495 32.64 7.61 35.77
N GLY A 496 33.09 7.58 37.03
CA GLY A 496 32.80 6.52 37.99
C GLY A 496 31.31 6.40 38.34
N GLU A 497 30.57 7.51 38.40
CA GLU A 497 29.10 7.53 38.56
C GLU A 497 28.35 7.21 37.25
N GLY A 498 28.96 7.53 36.12
CA GLY A 498 28.41 7.39 34.78
C GLY A 498 27.97 8.72 34.17
N VAL A 499 28.33 8.89 32.90
CA VAL A 499 28.05 10.06 32.07
C VAL A 499 26.98 9.71 31.05
N ASP A 500 25.93 10.52 31.01
CA ASP A 500 24.87 10.40 30.01
C ASP A 500 25.31 11.11 28.73
N LEU A 501 25.49 10.35 27.66
CA LEU A 501 25.68 10.88 26.32
C LEU A 501 24.31 11.29 25.79
N VAL A 502 24.11 12.60 25.59
CA VAL A 502 22.89 13.14 24.95
C VAL A 502 22.89 12.86 23.45
N GLU A 503 24.07 12.93 22.85
CA GLU A 503 24.31 12.65 21.43
C GLU A 503 25.41 11.61 21.25
N THR A 504 25.29 10.85 20.16
CA THR A 504 26.25 9.82 19.75
C THR A 504 26.50 9.91 18.24
N PRO A 505 27.65 9.44 17.71
CA PRO A 505 27.99 9.54 16.29
C PRO A 505 26.98 8.90 15.33
N ASP A 506 26.23 7.91 15.79
CA ASP A 506 25.16 7.26 15.02
C ASP A 506 23.95 8.16 14.73
N LEU A 507 23.87 9.37 15.32
CA LEU A 507 22.88 10.38 14.91
C LEU A 507 23.05 10.80 13.44
N ALA A 508 24.28 10.88 12.94
CA ALA A 508 24.52 11.16 11.52
C ALA A 508 24.00 10.00 10.64
N GLN A 509 24.10 8.76 11.13
CA GLN A 509 23.55 7.59 10.47
C GLN A 509 22.01 7.59 10.50
N PHE A 510 21.39 7.98 11.62
CA PHE A 510 19.94 8.16 11.70
C PHE A 510 19.44 9.23 10.72
N GLU A 511 20.15 10.36 10.59
CA GLU A 511 19.78 11.39 9.64
C GLU A 511 19.90 10.89 8.20
N ALA A 512 20.97 10.16 7.85
CA ALA A 512 21.09 9.52 6.54
C ALA A 512 19.96 8.52 6.27
N LEU A 513 19.59 7.70 7.26
CA LEU A 513 18.45 6.78 7.19
C LEU A 513 17.15 7.55 6.89
N ARG A 514 16.89 8.64 7.62
CA ARG A 514 15.68 9.46 7.46
C ARG A 514 15.61 10.07 6.06
N GLN A 515 16.71 10.58 5.53
CA GLN A 515 16.74 11.16 4.18
C GLN A 515 16.43 10.11 3.10
N GLU A 516 16.97 8.90 3.22
CA GLU A 516 16.62 7.80 2.30
C GLU A 516 15.14 7.40 2.42
N ILE A 517 14.56 7.47 3.61
CA ILE A 517 13.12 7.25 3.82
C ILE A 517 12.27 8.33 3.13
N VAL A 518 12.66 9.61 3.24
CA VAL A 518 11.99 10.74 2.56
C VAL A 518 11.99 10.52 1.04
N GLU A 519 13.16 10.25 0.47
CA GLU A 519 13.31 9.98 -0.98
C GLU A 519 12.47 8.78 -1.42
N LYS A 520 12.49 7.70 -0.64
CA LYS A 520 11.66 6.51 -0.89
C LYS A 520 10.17 6.84 -0.84
N ASN A 521 9.72 7.59 0.16
CA ASN A 521 8.30 7.95 0.30
C ASN A 521 7.84 8.92 -0.77
N GLN A 522 8.70 9.83 -1.23
CA GLN A 522 8.42 10.69 -2.37
C GLN A 522 8.23 9.87 -3.65
N LEU A 523 9.13 8.92 -3.94
CA LEU A 523 8.99 8.00 -5.07
C LEU A 523 7.70 7.18 -4.98
N TYR A 524 7.39 6.64 -3.79
CA TYR A 524 6.15 5.90 -3.59
C TYR A 524 4.92 6.80 -3.74
N PHE A 525 4.94 8.03 -3.24
CA PHE A 525 3.85 9.00 -3.42
C PHE A 525 3.54 9.22 -4.91
N HIS A 526 4.57 9.43 -5.73
CA HIS A 526 4.40 9.56 -7.18
C HIS A 526 3.89 8.27 -7.84
N ARG A 527 4.24 7.10 -7.28
CA ARG A 527 3.77 5.78 -7.73
C ARG A 527 2.29 5.53 -7.49
N TRP A 528 1.76 5.93 -6.34
CA TRP A 528 0.36 5.62 -5.98
C TRP A 528 -0.59 6.81 -6.19
N ARG A 529 -0.07 8.04 -6.23
CA ARG A 529 -0.80 9.29 -6.44
C ARG A 529 -0.05 10.23 -7.39
N PRO A 530 0.00 9.91 -8.70
CA PRO A 530 0.66 10.78 -9.67
C PRO A 530 -0.10 12.09 -9.86
N GLN A 531 0.63 13.18 -10.06
CA GLN A 531 0.07 14.55 -10.10
C GLN A 531 -0.92 14.79 -11.25
N ASN A 532 -0.75 14.09 -12.38
CA ASN A 532 -1.58 14.24 -13.58
C ASN A 532 -2.51 13.03 -13.79
N GLU A 533 -3.16 12.55 -12.72
CA GLU A 533 -4.02 11.35 -12.76
C GLU A 533 -5.07 11.41 -13.89
N THR A 534 -5.66 12.57 -14.16
CA THR A 534 -6.63 12.76 -15.25
C THR A 534 -6.06 12.49 -16.64
N TYR A 535 -4.78 12.79 -16.87
CA TYR A 535 -4.09 12.58 -18.15
C TYR A 535 -3.44 11.21 -18.24
N LEU A 536 -3.16 10.55 -17.11
CA LEU A 536 -2.59 9.22 -17.08
C LEU A 536 -3.67 8.14 -17.11
N PHE A 537 -4.75 8.32 -16.36
CA PHE A 537 -5.78 7.30 -16.13
C PHE A 537 -7.21 7.81 -16.36
N GLY A 538 -7.43 9.12 -16.34
CA GLY A 538 -8.76 9.72 -16.44
C GLY A 538 -9.23 10.02 -17.87
N PHE A 539 -10.21 10.91 -17.96
CA PHE A 539 -10.89 11.27 -19.22
C PHE A 539 -10.02 12.04 -20.23
N ARG A 540 -8.78 12.42 -19.87
CA ARG A 540 -7.80 13.06 -20.78
C ARG A 540 -6.64 12.13 -21.16
N LYS A 541 -6.78 10.83 -20.91
CA LYS A 541 -5.74 9.83 -21.20
C LYS A 541 -5.35 9.71 -22.68
N HIS A 542 -6.17 10.19 -23.61
CA HIS A 542 -5.78 10.25 -25.02
C HIS A 542 -4.58 11.19 -25.25
N GLU A 543 -4.36 12.18 -24.39
CA GLU A 543 -3.26 13.15 -24.53
C GLU A 543 -1.91 12.59 -24.03
N GLN A 544 -1.91 11.89 -22.89
CA GLN A 544 -0.67 11.44 -22.22
C GLN A 544 -0.76 10.06 -21.56
N GLY A 545 -1.82 9.28 -21.82
CA GLY A 545 -2.07 7.99 -21.17
C GLY A 545 -1.01 6.93 -21.46
N ASN A 546 -0.28 7.05 -22.59
CA ASN A 546 0.88 6.21 -22.89
C ASN A 546 1.99 6.31 -21.83
N ASN A 547 2.05 7.43 -21.08
CA ASN A 547 3.02 7.62 -19.99
C ASN A 547 2.62 6.86 -18.72
N ALA A 548 1.41 6.31 -18.62
CA ALA A 548 0.99 5.47 -17.49
C ALA A 548 1.89 4.25 -17.29
N ARG A 549 2.58 3.79 -18.35
CA ARG A 549 3.60 2.72 -18.29
C ARG A 549 4.78 3.05 -17.38
N GLU A 550 5.02 4.33 -17.10
CA GLU A 550 6.09 4.79 -16.21
C GLU A 550 5.74 4.61 -14.74
N ILE A 551 4.44 4.50 -14.40
CA ILE A 551 4.00 4.38 -13.02
C ILE A 551 4.59 3.13 -12.34
N PRO A 552 4.53 1.92 -12.93
CA PRO A 552 5.24 0.76 -12.37
C PRO A 552 6.77 0.90 -12.31
N MET A 553 7.38 1.81 -13.09
CA MET A 553 8.84 2.00 -13.08
C MET A 553 9.37 2.65 -11.80
N PHE A 554 8.50 3.21 -10.95
CA PHE A 554 8.89 3.65 -9.61
C PHE A 554 9.14 2.47 -8.65
N ASP A 555 8.52 1.31 -8.86
CA ASP A 555 8.64 0.14 -7.97
C ASP A 555 10.10 -0.33 -7.78
N PRO A 556 10.94 -0.49 -8.83
CA PRO A 556 12.36 -0.81 -8.63
C PRO A 556 13.16 0.32 -7.96
N LEU A 557 12.77 1.59 -8.13
CA LEU A 557 13.43 2.72 -7.46
C LEU A 557 13.13 2.73 -5.96
N VAL A 558 11.86 2.51 -5.59
CA VAL A 558 11.43 2.34 -4.20
C VAL A 558 12.19 1.17 -3.56
N LYS A 559 12.23 0.01 -4.22
CA LYS A 559 12.94 -1.17 -3.73
C LYS A 559 14.44 -0.91 -3.49
N LYS A 560 15.11 -0.23 -4.44
CA LYS A 560 16.53 0.12 -4.28
C LYS A 560 16.78 0.99 -3.05
N ARG A 561 15.89 1.94 -2.78
CA ARG A 561 15.99 2.78 -1.57
C ARG A 561 15.71 1.97 -0.30
N GLU A 562 14.77 1.02 -0.33
CA GLU A 562 14.53 0.10 0.79
C GLU A 562 15.76 -0.77 1.12
N GLU A 563 16.55 -1.18 0.11
CA GLU A 563 17.82 -1.89 0.32
C GLU A 563 18.83 -1.01 1.07
N VAL A 564 18.97 0.27 0.71
CA VAL A 564 19.85 1.23 1.42
C VAL A 564 19.35 1.48 2.85
N ILE A 565 18.04 1.67 3.03
CA ILE A 565 17.40 1.79 4.35
C ILE A 565 17.71 0.58 5.24
N ALA A 566 17.70 -0.62 4.65
CA ALA A 566 17.99 -1.85 5.37
C ALA A 566 19.44 -1.93 5.89
N GLU A 567 20.39 -1.35 5.17
CA GLU A 567 21.78 -1.21 5.63
C GLU A 567 21.89 -0.11 6.69
N LEU A 568 21.28 1.05 6.45
CA LEU A 568 21.40 2.22 7.31
C LEU A 568 20.73 2.05 8.67
N ARG A 569 19.68 1.22 8.80
CA ARG A 569 19.01 1.01 10.10
C ARG A 569 19.87 0.29 11.13
N VAL A 570 20.89 -0.46 10.70
CA VAL A 570 21.76 -1.25 11.60
C VAL A 570 22.87 -0.35 12.15
N PRO A 571 22.92 -0.08 13.48
CA PRO A 571 23.94 0.80 14.05
C PRO A 571 25.35 0.34 13.72
N ARG A 572 26.19 1.27 13.27
CA ARG A 572 27.61 1.00 13.02
C ARG A 572 28.38 0.98 14.33
N LEU A 573 29.48 0.24 14.29
CA LEU A 573 30.44 0.21 15.37
C LEU A 573 31.33 1.45 15.29
N VAL A 574 31.46 2.15 16.41
CA VAL A 574 32.19 3.42 16.52
C VAL A 574 33.40 3.23 17.44
N LYS A 575 34.56 3.75 17.03
CA LYS A 575 35.79 3.70 17.81
C LYS A 575 35.89 4.91 18.74
N TYR A 576 35.86 4.66 20.04
CA TYR A 576 36.03 5.66 21.07
C TYR A 576 37.41 5.59 21.72
N ARG A 577 37.89 6.74 22.16
CA ARG A 577 39.02 6.87 23.08
C ARG A 577 38.61 7.73 24.27
N LEU A 578 38.91 7.26 25.47
CA LEU A 578 38.84 8.06 26.68
C LEU A 578 40.25 8.48 27.06
N VAL A 579 40.52 9.78 26.99
CA VAL A 579 41.85 10.36 27.20
C VAL A 579 41.82 11.39 28.31
N ARG A 580 42.90 11.46 29.09
CA ARG A 580 43.08 12.48 30.12
C ARG A 580 43.48 13.80 29.46
N GLU A 581 42.98 14.91 30.00
CA GLU A 581 43.41 16.25 29.59
C GLU A 581 44.87 16.54 29.88
#